data_AF-A0A8T3WL61-F1
#
_entry.id   AF-A0A8T3WL61-F1
#
_cell.length_a   1.000
_cell.length_b   1.000
_cell.length_c   1.000
_cell.angle_alpha   90.00
_cell.angle_beta   90.00
_cell.angle_gamma   90.00
#
_symmetry.space_group_name_H-M   'P 1'
#
loop_
_entity.id
_entity.type
_entity.pdbx_description
1 polymer ?
#
loop_
_entity_poly.entity_id
_entity_poly.type
_entity_poly.pdbx_seq_one_letter_code
_entity_poly.pdbx_strand_id
1 'polypeptide(L)'
;MNILYLVPLLIVAGLAVGASVFFFQDNMTGYLSSAGTDYKKEVHSSIVNETKCPASCDDNNPCTFDWCNQTSNYKCSHTAINGTSKECWGNSDVCVTNVCISGKCTKVTSNNCCGNKICESNESCSSCEEDCGECPPTIAPTEQKPVQIATQQQSQSNQALVPDASTENQSNATSNQTSNVANQTNETATLNHIIINEFITRGPNGTYDEFTELYNPTNNNIDITGWKLQYKSATGDTWQSKVGSGLAGTIKSKSFFLLASKGYSLNTVPDYLHSANWGFADTGGHVRIIDSNGTVIDKVGWGNANEPEGSVALTPEEDKSLERKSLTDTDDNSIDFISSVPSPTSSK
;
A
#
# COMPACT_ATOMS: atom_id res chain seq x y z
N MET A 1 25.90 1.95 80.21
CA MET A 1 24.49 1.51 80.14
C MET A 1 24.40 0.55 78.96
N ASN A 2 24.51 -0.76 79.23
CA ASN A 2 24.58 -1.83 78.24
C ASN A 2 23.19 -2.16 77.72
N ILE A 3 22.99 -2.15 76.39
CA ILE A 3 21.96 -2.95 75.72
C ILE A 3 22.59 -3.51 74.44
N LEU A 4 22.91 -4.80 74.47
CA LEU A 4 23.37 -5.61 73.35
C LEU A 4 22.19 -6.54 72.99
N TYR A 5 21.64 -6.41 71.77
CA TYR A 5 20.51 -7.23 71.32
C TYR A 5 20.97 -8.63 70.86
N LEU A 6 20.32 -9.65 71.40
CA LEU A 6 20.46 -11.08 71.09
C LEU A 6 19.72 -11.43 69.79
N VAL A 7 20.35 -12.22 68.93
CA VAL A 7 19.72 -12.98 67.84
C VAL A 7 19.85 -14.46 68.18
N PRO A 8 18.77 -15.27 68.22
CA PRO A 8 18.90 -16.70 68.40
C PRO A 8 19.08 -17.43 67.07
N LEU A 9 20.14 -18.23 67.04
CA LEU A 9 20.49 -19.24 66.06
C LEU A 9 19.59 -20.46 66.25
N LEU A 10 18.94 -20.98 65.20
CA LEU A 10 18.37 -22.34 65.21
C LEU A 10 18.88 -23.12 64.00
N ILE A 11 19.71 -24.10 64.29
CA ILE A 11 20.19 -25.15 63.40
C ILE A 11 19.33 -26.38 63.65
N VAL A 12 18.72 -26.96 62.62
CA VAL A 12 18.48 -28.42 62.55
C VAL A 12 18.67 -28.90 61.12
N ALA A 13 19.66 -29.77 60.96
CA ALA A 13 19.95 -30.54 59.75
C ALA A 13 18.99 -31.73 59.60
N GLY A 14 18.77 -32.16 58.37
CA GLY A 14 17.70 -33.08 57.97
C GLY A 14 17.92 -34.57 58.17
N LEU A 15 17.00 -35.34 57.58
CA LEU A 15 17.15 -36.73 57.17
C LEU A 15 16.13 -37.04 56.07
N ALA A 16 16.64 -37.64 55.00
CA ALA A 16 15.94 -38.00 53.78
C ALA A 16 15.37 -39.44 53.85
N VAL A 17 14.27 -39.71 53.12
CA VAL A 17 14.07 -40.91 52.27
C VAL A 17 12.79 -40.77 51.43
N GLY A 18 12.86 -41.11 50.13
CA GLY A 18 11.77 -41.85 49.47
C GLY A 18 11.06 -41.27 48.23
N ALA A 19 11.69 -41.47 47.07
CA ALA A 19 11.10 -41.92 45.78
C ALA A 19 10.15 -41.05 44.93
N SER A 20 10.65 -40.75 43.71
CA SER A 20 10.02 -40.79 42.36
C SER A 20 8.76 -39.95 42.12
N VAL A 21 8.67 -39.09 41.08
CA VAL A 21 8.56 -39.43 39.65
C VAL A 21 9.01 -38.23 38.77
N PHE A 22 9.61 -38.57 37.63
CA PHE A 22 10.12 -37.76 36.51
C PHE A 22 9.14 -36.72 35.93
N PHE A 23 9.66 -35.62 35.37
CA PHE A 23 9.56 -35.29 33.93
C PHE A 23 10.65 -34.26 33.54
N PHE A 24 11.40 -34.61 32.49
CA PHE A 24 12.34 -33.77 31.72
C PHE A 24 11.56 -32.85 30.77
N GLN A 25 12.10 -31.69 30.40
CA GLN A 25 12.41 -31.48 28.98
C GLN A 25 13.38 -30.33 28.69
N ASP A 26 14.17 -30.63 27.68
CA ASP A 26 15.43 -30.05 27.28
C ASP A 26 15.30 -28.77 26.43
N ASN A 27 16.43 -28.08 26.45
CA ASN A 27 16.82 -26.98 25.60
C ASN A 27 17.42 -27.52 24.26
N MET A 28 17.58 -26.62 23.28
CA MET A 28 18.56 -26.68 22.15
C MET A 28 18.10 -27.15 20.74
N THR A 29 17.96 -26.13 19.87
CA THR A 29 18.64 -25.90 18.58
C THR A 29 18.78 -27.01 17.52
N GLY A 30 18.37 -26.67 16.29
CA GLY A 30 19.29 -26.64 15.14
C GLY A 30 18.95 -27.45 13.88
N TYR A 31 19.13 -26.76 12.73
CA TYR A 31 19.45 -27.25 11.37
C TYR A 31 18.34 -27.49 10.31
N LEU A 32 18.17 -26.44 9.47
CA LEU A 32 18.18 -26.38 7.99
C LEU A 32 18.01 -27.69 7.17
N SER A 33 17.04 -27.73 6.25
CA SER A 33 17.26 -27.51 4.78
C SER A 33 16.04 -27.87 3.90
N SER A 34 15.68 -26.94 3.01
CA SER A 34 15.08 -27.05 1.66
C SER A 34 14.20 -28.24 1.21
N ALA A 35 13.11 -27.82 0.53
CA ALA A 35 12.43 -28.44 -0.63
C ALA A 35 11.11 -29.18 -0.37
N GLY A 36 10.01 -28.55 -0.79
CA GLY A 36 8.99 -29.14 -1.66
C GLY A 36 8.00 -30.17 -1.08
N THR A 37 6.72 -29.83 -1.22
CA THR A 37 5.54 -30.71 -1.38
C THR A 37 4.79 -31.26 -0.15
N ASP A 38 3.48 -31.04 -0.22
CA ASP A 38 2.33 -31.75 0.36
C ASP A 38 2.13 -31.81 1.88
N TYR A 39 1.24 -30.95 2.37
CA TYR A 39 0.63 -31.08 3.70
C TYR A 39 -0.85 -31.50 3.58
N LYS A 40 -1.11 -32.79 3.34
CA LYS A 40 -2.37 -33.47 3.75
C LYS A 40 -2.12 -34.95 4.09
N LYS A 41 -1.87 -35.24 5.37
CA LYS A 41 -2.50 -36.28 6.23
C LYS A 41 -1.59 -36.74 7.39
N GLU A 42 -2.06 -36.39 8.59
CA GLU A 42 -2.15 -37.12 9.89
C GLU A 42 -1.18 -38.24 10.32
N VAL A 43 -0.93 -38.58 11.60
CA VAL A 43 -0.89 -38.03 12.99
C VAL A 43 -0.44 -39.22 13.88
N HIS A 44 0.37 -39.00 14.94
CA HIS A 44 0.22 -39.48 16.35
C HIS A 44 1.61 -39.60 17.05
N SER A 45 1.82 -39.30 18.34
CA SER A 45 0.94 -39.41 19.51
C SER A 45 1.38 -38.52 20.68
N SER A 46 0.43 -37.92 21.44
CA SER A 46 0.38 -37.91 22.91
C SER A 46 -0.91 -37.22 23.41
N ILE A 47 -1.95 -38.02 23.63
CA ILE A 47 -3.09 -37.87 24.56
C ILE A 47 -3.68 -36.45 24.73
N VAL A 48 -4.50 -36.03 23.77
CA VAL A 48 -5.81 -35.39 24.02
C VAL A 48 -6.76 -35.88 22.92
N ASN A 49 -7.98 -36.20 23.30
CA ASN A 49 -9.03 -36.61 22.37
C ASN A 49 -9.48 -35.37 21.58
N GLU A 50 -8.70 -34.97 20.59
CA GLU A 50 -9.02 -33.85 19.70
C GLU A 50 -10.10 -34.31 18.72
N THR A 51 -11.35 -34.00 19.04
CA THR A 51 -12.44 -34.03 18.06
C THR A 51 -12.12 -32.98 17.00
N LYS A 52 -11.52 -33.40 15.89
CA LYS A 52 -11.27 -32.50 14.75
C LYS A 52 -12.60 -32.05 14.14
N CYS A 53 -12.61 -30.88 13.50
CA CYS A 53 -13.75 -30.46 12.67
C CYS A 53 -14.15 -31.60 11.73
N PRO A 54 -15.46 -31.84 11.53
CA PRO A 54 -15.90 -32.90 10.62
C PRO A 54 -15.34 -32.61 9.22
N ALA A 55 -14.92 -33.66 8.50
CA ALA A 55 -14.41 -33.54 7.12
C ALA A 55 -15.43 -32.89 6.15
N SER A 56 -16.70 -32.82 6.55
CA SER A 56 -17.79 -32.16 5.84
C SER A 56 -17.91 -30.66 6.15
N CYS A 57 -16.96 -30.05 6.86
CA CYS A 57 -17.02 -28.63 7.19
C CYS A 57 -16.48 -27.72 6.08
N ASP A 58 -15.70 -28.28 5.16
CA ASP A 58 -15.28 -27.61 3.94
C ASP A 58 -16.47 -27.60 2.96
N ASP A 59 -17.05 -26.43 2.68
CA ASP A 59 -18.14 -26.28 1.71
C ASP A 59 -17.63 -26.14 0.27
N ASN A 60 -16.31 -26.27 0.07
CA ASN A 60 -15.55 -26.03 -1.15
C ASN A 60 -15.79 -24.63 -1.74
N ASN A 61 -16.32 -23.67 -1.00
CA ASN A 61 -16.52 -22.32 -1.50
C ASN A 61 -15.31 -21.45 -1.13
N PRO A 62 -14.49 -21.03 -2.11
CA PRO A 62 -13.28 -20.24 -1.86
C PRO A 62 -13.58 -18.81 -1.37
N CYS A 63 -14.87 -18.43 -1.28
CA CYS A 63 -15.34 -17.18 -0.68
C CYS A 63 -15.91 -17.35 0.72
N THR A 64 -15.73 -18.49 1.36
CA THR A 64 -16.09 -18.69 2.76
C THR A 64 -14.87 -19.15 3.55
N PHE A 65 -14.71 -18.59 4.75
CA PHE A 65 -13.80 -19.13 5.74
C PHE A 65 -14.56 -20.15 6.57
N ASP A 66 -14.17 -21.41 6.41
CA ASP A 66 -14.78 -22.54 7.10
C ASP A 66 -14.07 -22.82 8.42
N TRP A 67 -14.82 -22.82 9.51
CA TRP A 67 -14.27 -23.03 10.83
C TRP A 67 -15.23 -23.78 11.74
N CYS A 68 -14.69 -24.42 12.76
CA CYS A 68 -15.44 -24.99 13.86
C CYS A 68 -14.63 -24.85 15.15
N ASN A 69 -15.29 -24.80 16.30
CA ASN A 69 -14.58 -24.70 17.58
C ASN A 69 -15.28 -25.51 18.69
N GLN A 70 -14.55 -25.75 19.77
CA GLN A 70 -15.07 -26.51 20.91
C GLN A 70 -16.28 -25.81 21.57
N THR A 71 -16.31 -24.47 21.58
CA THR A 71 -17.41 -23.66 22.15
C THR A 71 -18.73 -23.88 21.43
N SER A 72 -18.71 -24.15 20.13
CA SER A 72 -19.88 -24.49 19.31
C SER A 72 -20.18 -26.00 19.30
N ASN A 73 -19.46 -26.80 20.10
CA ASN A 73 -19.42 -28.26 20.04
C ASN A 73 -19.04 -28.77 18.63
N TYR A 74 -18.03 -28.14 18.03
CA TYR A 74 -17.51 -28.44 16.69
C TYR A 74 -18.55 -28.36 15.57
N LYS A 75 -19.60 -27.53 15.77
CA LYS A 75 -20.51 -27.18 14.69
C LYS A 75 -19.77 -26.37 13.63
N CYS A 76 -19.89 -26.81 12.39
CA CYS A 76 -19.31 -26.10 11.26
C CYS A 76 -19.97 -24.74 11.07
N SER A 77 -19.17 -23.73 10.77
CA SER A 77 -19.59 -22.37 10.47
C SER A 77 -18.81 -21.87 9.25
N HIS A 78 -19.52 -21.17 8.38
CA HIS A 78 -18.98 -20.60 7.14
C HIS A 78 -19.13 -19.09 7.22
N THR A 79 -18.02 -18.37 7.11
CA THR A 79 -18.03 -16.90 7.17
C THR A 79 -17.73 -16.33 5.80
N ALA A 80 -18.66 -15.56 5.27
CA ALA A 80 -18.49 -14.88 3.99
C ALA A 80 -17.28 -13.93 4.01
N ILE A 81 -16.41 -14.04 3.01
CA ILE A 81 -15.31 -13.09 2.78
C ILE A 81 -15.60 -12.22 1.55
N ASN A 82 -14.88 -11.10 1.46
CA ASN A 82 -14.91 -10.15 0.33
C ASN A 82 -13.49 -9.89 -0.16
N GLY A 83 -13.31 -9.64 -1.47
CA GLY A 83 -12.02 -9.31 -2.06
C GLY A 83 -11.64 -10.19 -3.25
N THR A 84 -10.43 -10.03 -3.79
CA THR A 84 -9.93 -10.87 -4.88
C THR A 84 -9.60 -12.26 -4.35
N SER A 85 -10.10 -13.32 -5.01
CA SER A 85 -9.78 -14.70 -4.67
C SER A 85 -9.32 -15.44 -5.91
N LYS A 86 -8.07 -15.93 -5.89
CA LYS A 86 -7.45 -16.67 -7.00
C LYS A 86 -8.13 -18.02 -7.25
N GLU A 87 -8.85 -18.53 -6.26
CA GLU A 87 -9.51 -19.84 -6.30
C GLU A 87 -10.97 -19.75 -6.73
N CYS A 88 -11.52 -18.54 -6.93
CA CYS A 88 -12.86 -18.42 -7.48
C CYS A 88 -12.97 -19.06 -8.86
N TRP A 89 -13.89 -20.01 -8.99
CA TRP A 89 -14.04 -20.81 -10.21
C TRP A 89 -14.29 -19.95 -11.44
N GLY A 90 -13.39 -20.07 -12.41
CA GLY A 90 -13.55 -19.51 -13.75
C GLY A 90 -12.23 -18.98 -14.27
N ASN A 91 -11.95 -19.22 -15.55
CA ASN A 91 -10.88 -18.51 -16.24
C ASN A 91 -11.16 -17.01 -16.11
N SER A 92 -10.19 -16.25 -15.61
CA SER A 92 -10.17 -14.81 -15.76
C SER A 92 -9.90 -14.51 -17.23
N ASP A 93 -10.92 -14.07 -17.96
CA ASP A 93 -10.70 -13.42 -19.25
C ASP A 93 -9.90 -12.13 -18.99
N VAL A 94 -9.21 -11.58 -20.01
CA VAL A 94 -8.29 -10.43 -19.88
C VAL A 94 -8.95 -9.23 -19.15
N CYS A 95 -10.27 -9.13 -19.23
CA CYS A 95 -11.09 -8.07 -18.66
C CYS A 95 -11.99 -8.48 -17.48
N VAL A 96 -11.85 -9.71 -16.98
CA VAL A 96 -12.75 -10.26 -15.96
C VAL A 96 -11.93 -10.67 -14.73
N THR A 97 -12.17 -9.99 -13.62
CA THR A 97 -11.61 -10.36 -12.32
C THR A 97 -12.64 -11.14 -11.53
N ASN A 98 -12.23 -12.29 -10.99
CA ASN A 98 -13.05 -13.04 -10.04
C ASN A 98 -12.86 -12.46 -8.63
N VAL A 99 -13.95 -12.04 -7.99
CA VAL A 99 -13.94 -11.50 -6.64
C VAL A 99 -15.01 -12.17 -5.77
N CYS A 100 -14.76 -12.24 -4.47
CA CYS A 100 -15.74 -12.60 -3.47
C CYS A 100 -16.60 -11.39 -3.11
N ILE A 101 -17.92 -11.53 -3.24
CA ILE A 101 -18.91 -10.56 -2.79
C ILE A 101 -19.92 -11.28 -1.92
N SER A 102 -19.95 -10.93 -0.63
CA SER A 102 -20.81 -11.52 0.39
C SER A 102 -20.76 -13.05 0.41
N GLY A 103 -19.55 -13.60 0.30
CA GLY A 103 -19.32 -15.04 0.37
C GLY A 103 -19.60 -15.80 -0.93
N LYS A 104 -19.77 -15.10 -2.05
CA LYS A 104 -20.00 -15.72 -3.36
C LYS A 104 -18.96 -15.25 -4.38
N CYS A 105 -18.41 -16.20 -5.12
CA CYS A 105 -17.60 -15.89 -6.29
C CYS A 105 -18.45 -15.17 -7.33
N THR A 106 -18.03 -13.96 -7.65
CA THR A 106 -18.67 -13.07 -8.62
C THR A 106 -17.63 -12.65 -9.65
N LYS A 107 -18.00 -12.77 -10.93
CA LYS A 107 -17.22 -12.21 -12.04
C LYS A 107 -17.51 -10.72 -12.13
N VAL A 108 -16.48 -9.91 -12.00
CA VAL A 108 -16.56 -8.47 -12.23
C VAL A 108 -15.81 -8.17 -13.52
N THR A 109 -16.56 -7.76 -14.54
CA THR A 109 -15.98 -7.27 -15.79
C THR A 109 -15.55 -5.83 -15.58
N SER A 110 -14.26 -5.53 -15.82
CA SER A 110 -13.82 -4.15 -15.93
C SER A 110 -14.33 -3.59 -17.26
N ASN A 111 -14.95 -2.42 -17.23
CA ASN A 111 -15.36 -1.70 -18.45
C ASN A 111 -14.22 -0.88 -19.06
N ASN A 112 -13.02 -0.97 -18.48
CA ASN A 112 -11.88 -0.16 -18.85
C ASN A 112 -10.61 -1.01 -18.69
N CYS A 113 -10.38 -1.86 -19.67
CA CYS A 113 -9.34 -2.88 -19.66
C CYS A 113 -9.06 -3.34 -21.08
N CYS A 114 -7.79 -3.63 -21.32
CA CYS A 114 -7.35 -4.12 -22.60
C CYS A 114 -7.91 -5.53 -22.88
N GLY A 115 -8.44 -5.77 -24.07
CA GLY A 115 -9.03 -7.01 -24.54
C GLY A 115 -10.56 -7.03 -24.59
N ASN A 116 -11.24 -5.90 -24.35
CA ASN A 116 -12.71 -5.81 -24.44
C ASN A 116 -13.22 -5.40 -25.84
N LYS A 117 -12.31 -5.10 -26.77
CA LYS A 117 -12.52 -4.66 -28.16
C LYS A 117 -13.08 -3.25 -28.32
N ILE A 118 -12.96 -2.41 -27.31
CA ILE A 118 -13.35 -1.00 -27.31
C ILE A 118 -12.14 -0.19 -26.87
N CYS A 119 -11.57 0.61 -27.75
CA CYS A 119 -10.50 1.53 -27.38
C CYS A 119 -11.04 2.66 -26.51
N GLU A 120 -10.87 2.57 -25.18
CA GLU A 120 -11.27 3.62 -24.25
C GLU A 120 -10.31 4.82 -24.25
N SER A 121 -10.74 5.95 -23.68
CA SER A 121 -9.97 7.20 -23.69
C SER A 121 -8.62 7.14 -22.95
N ASN A 122 -8.43 6.14 -22.09
CA ASN A 122 -7.19 5.88 -21.36
C ASN A 122 -6.39 4.70 -21.94
N GLU A 123 -6.82 4.18 -23.08
CA GLU A 123 -6.09 3.19 -23.86
C GLU A 123 -5.47 3.86 -25.08
N SER A 124 -4.32 3.35 -25.50
CA SER A 124 -3.68 3.80 -26.73
C SER A 124 -3.12 2.60 -27.46
N CYS A 125 -2.81 2.78 -28.75
CA CYS A 125 -2.14 1.76 -29.55
C CYS A 125 -0.83 1.24 -28.90
N SER A 126 -0.21 2.00 -27.97
CA SER A 126 1.01 1.60 -27.27
C SER A 126 0.77 0.92 -25.93
N SER A 127 -0.41 1.10 -25.31
CA SER A 127 -0.76 0.47 -24.02
C SER A 127 -1.77 -0.67 -24.17
N CYS A 128 -2.56 -0.66 -25.24
CA CYS A 128 -3.51 -1.70 -25.59
C CYS A 128 -3.70 -1.78 -27.12
N GLU A 129 -2.78 -2.48 -27.79
CA GLU A 129 -2.87 -2.73 -29.23
C GLU A 129 -4.08 -3.60 -29.61
N GLU A 130 -4.52 -4.48 -28.69
CA GLU A 130 -5.61 -5.42 -28.94
C GLU A 130 -6.97 -4.73 -29.14
N ASP A 131 -7.20 -3.59 -28.48
CA ASP A 131 -8.44 -2.82 -28.58
C ASP A 131 -8.28 -1.54 -29.44
N CYS A 132 -7.12 -0.88 -29.40
CA CYS A 132 -6.86 0.38 -30.11
C CYS A 132 -6.16 0.22 -31.48
N GLY A 133 -5.69 -0.99 -31.81
CA GLY A 133 -4.96 -1.28 -33.05
C GLY A 133 -3.49 -0.83 -33.04
N GLU A 134 -2.79 -1.15 -34.13
CA GLU A 134 -1.34 -0.87 -34.28
C GLU A 134 -1.02 0.63 -34.30
N CYS A 135 0.06 1.03 -33.62
CA CYS A 135 0.54 2.40 -33.68
C CYS A 135 1.12 2.73 -35.07
N PRO A 136 0.80 3.91 -35.64
CA PRO A 136 1.43 4.35 -36.88
C PRO A 136 2.94 4.53 -36.70
N PRO A 137 3.77 4.15 -37.68
CA PRO A 137 5.22 4.24 -37.58
C PRO A 137 5.67 5.70 -37.43
N THR A 138 6.46 5.97 -36.38
CA THR A 138 7.00 7.31 -36.09
C THR A 138 7.99 7.71 -37.19
N ILE A 139 7.61 8.65 -38.06
CA ILE A 139 8.56 9.26 -38.99
C ILE A 139 9.45 10.22 -38.17
N ALA A 140 10.74 9.90 -38.07
CA ALA A 140 11.73 10.74 -37.41
C ALA A 140 11.78 12.14 -38.08
N PRO A 141 11.91 13.25 -37.31
CA PRO A 141 11.94 14.59 -37.90
C PRO A 141 13.25 14.82 -38.66
N THR A 142 13.19 14.96 -39.97
CA THR A 142 14.28 15.53 -40.76
C THR A 142 14.36 17.03 -40.54
N GLU A 143 15.54 17.51 -40.13
CA GLU A 143 15.91 18.92 -40.03
C GLU A 143 15.48 19.74 -41.26
N GLN A 144 14.76 20.84 -41.05
CA GLN A 144 14.60 21.89 -42.05
C GLN A 144 15.40 23.14 -41.64
N LYS A 145 16.37 23.45 -42.50
CA LYS A 145 17.17 24.67 -42.52
C LYS A 145 16.29 25.92 -42.72
N PRO A 146 16.56 27.05 -42.05
CA PRO A 146 15.67 28.20 -42.06
C PRO A 146 15.66 28.94 -43.41
N VAL A 147 14.46 29.26 -43.89
CA VAL A 147 14.20 30.16 -45.03
C VAL A 147 13.98 31.57 -44.50
N GLN A 148 14.81 32.52 -44.94
CA GLN A 148 14.60 33.96 -44.71
C GLN A 148 13.43 34.46 -45.57
N ILE A 149 12.47 35.15 -44.96
CA ILE A 149 11.48 35.94 -45.69
C ILE A 149 11.63 37.41 -45.28
N ALA A 150 11.91 38.22 -46.29
CA ALA A 150 12.10 39.65 -46.24
C ALA A 150 10.77 40.40 -46.11
N THR A 151 10.80 41.46 -45.32
CA THR A 151 9.76 42.47 -45.13
C THR A 151 9.64 43.37 -46.37
N GLN A 152 8.43 43.61 -46.85
CA GLN A 152 8.08 44.84 -47.57
C GLN A 152 6.67 45.32 -47.19
N GLN A 153 6.58 46.61 -46.88
CA GLN A 153 5.38 47.38 -46.57
C GLN A 153 4.78 48.02 -47.83
N GLN A 154 3.57 48.59 -47.64
CA GLN A 154 2.85 49.61 -48.42
C GLN A 154 1.89 49.04 -49.49
N SER A 155 0.67 49.56 -49.72
CA SER A 155 -0.09 50.70 -49.17
C SER A 155 -1.47 50.79 -49.86
N GLN A 156 -2.42 51.52 -49.26
CA GLN A 156 -3.58 52.23 -49.89
C GLN A 156 -4.74 51.34 -50.43
N SER A 157 -6.02 51.71 -50.44
CA SER A 157 -6.81 52.89 -50.07
C SER A 157 -8.31 52.60 -50.32
N ASN A 158 -9.19 53.49 -49.83
CA ASN A 158 -10.61 53.76 -50.18
C ASN A 158 -11.68 52.98 -49.40
N GLN A 159 -12.48 53.60 -48.51
CA GLN A 159 -13.53 54.64 -48.62
C GLN A 159 -14.93 54.12 -48.98
N ALA A 160 -15.93 54.71 -48.26
CA ALA A 160 -17.39 54.70 -48.41
C ALA A 160 -18.16 53.86 -47.37
N LEU A 161 -19.28 54.24 -46.76
CA LEU A 161 -20.17 55.43 -46.72
C LEU A 161 -21.12 55.22 -45.49
N VAL A 162 -21.59 56.30 -44.87
CA VAL A 162 -22.68 56.38 -43.84
C VAL A 162 -24.02 56.75 -44.53
N PRO A 163 -25.24 56.82 -43.92
CA PRO A 163 -25.70 56.50 -42.55
C PRO A 163 -27.14 55.88 -42.41
N ASP A 164 -27.54 55.67 -41.15
CA ASP A 164 -28.88 55.88 -40.53
C ASP A 164 -30.03 54.84 -40.68
N ALA A 165 -30.48 54.31 -39.53
CA ALA A 165 -31.85 54.47 -38.98
C ALA A 165 -32.24 53.35 -37.99
N SER A 166 -32.56 53.75 -36.74
CA SER A 166 -33.48 53.17 -35.72
C SER A 166 -33.46 51.65 -35.47
N THR A 167 -33.31 51.13 -34.24
CA THR A 167 -34.06 51.48 -33.03
C THR A 167 -33.35 50.91 -31.79
N GLU A 168 -33.44 51.64 -30.68
CA GLU A 168 -32.71 51.42 -29.42
C GLU A 168 -33.16 50.19 -28.63
N ASN A 169 -32.16 49.56 -28.04
CA ASN A 169 -32.20 48.54 -27.01
C ASN A 169 -31.61 49.18 -25.74
N GLN A 170 -32.30 49.09 -24.60
CA GLN A 170 -31.77 49.34 -23.25
C GLN A 170 -32.00 48.04 -22.47
N SER A 171 -31.11 47.47 -21.68
CA SER A 171 -29.82 47.88 -21.13
C SER A 171 -29.24 46.64 -20.46
N ASN A 172 -27.97 46.27 -20.69
CA ASN A 172 -27.09 45.92 -19.58
C ASN A 172 -25.64 45.81 -20.04
N ALA A 173 -24.77 46.39 -19.23
CA ALA A 173 -23.35 46.53 -19.45
C ALA A 173 -22.63 45.17 -19.40
N THR A 174 -21.94 44.82 -20.49
CA THR A 174 -20.96 43.73 -20.51
C THR A 174 -19.59 44.32 -20.22
N SER A 175 -19.08 44.02 -19.03
CA SER A 175 -17.67 44.19 -18.66
C SER A 175 -16.83 43.19 -19.44
N ASN A 176 -15.77 43.69 -20.09
CA ASN A 176 -14.71 42.90 -20.68
C ASN A 176 -14.02 42.03 -19.61
N GLN A 177 -14.08 40.71 -19.76
CA GLN A 177 -13.00 39.83 -19.32
C GLN A 177 -12.75 38.76 -20.39
N THR A 178 -11.63 38.92 -21.08
CA THR A 178 -10.93 37.89 -21.84
C THR A 178 -10.45 36.82 -20.88
N SER A 179 -11.15 35.70 -20.82
CA SER A 179 -10.66 34.48 -20.18
C SER A 179 -9.67 33.80 -21.12
N ASN A 180 -8.38 33.95 -20.82
CA ASN A 180 -7.37 33.02 -21.28
C ASN A 180 -7.65 31.67 -20.61
N VAL A 181 -8.37 30.80 -21.31
CA VAL A 181 -8.51 29.39 -20.93
C VAL A 181 -7.17 28.75 -21.27
N ALA A 182 -6.28 28.71 -20.28
CA ALA A 182 -5.13 27.83 -20.30
C ALA A 182 -5.67 26.40 -20.37
N ASN A 183 -5.45 25.76 -21.51
CA ASN A 183 -5.73 24.36 -21.74
C ASN A 183 -4.79 23.57 -20.83
N GLN A 184 -5.24 23.24 -19.62
CA GLN A 184 -4.54 22.30 -18.76
C GLN A 184 -4.73 20.91 -19.36
N THR A 185 -3.72 20.49 -20.11
CA THR A 185 -3.51 19.10 -20.47
C THR A 185 -3.31 18.33 -19.17
N ASN A 186 -4.26 17.46 -18.84
CA ASN A 186 -4.05 16.37 -17.87
C ASN A 186 -2.96 15.46 -18.45
N GLU A 187 -1.70 15.80 -18.20
CA GLU A 187 -0.63 14.82 -18.24
C GLU A 187 -0.87 13.87 -17.07
N THR A 188 -1.12 12.60 -17.36
CA THR A 188 -0.87 11.53 -16.41
C THR A 188 0.61 11.62 -16.05
N ALA A 189 0.90 12.22 -14.90
CA ALA A 189 2.26 12.34 -14.39
C ALA A 189 2.89 10.95 -14.35
N THR A 190 3.89 10.72 -15.19
CA THR A 190 4.68 9.49 -15.11
C THR A 190 5.42 9.51 -13.77
N LEU A 191 5.04 8.64 -12.84
CA LEU A 191 5.73 8.52 -11.56
C LEU A 191 7.20 8.17 -11.79
N ASN A 192 8.08 9.09 -11.40
CA ASN A 192 9.52 9.00 -11.61
C ASN A 192 10.29 8.89 -10.28
N HIS A 193 9.58 8.70 -9.18
CA HIS A 193 10.11 8.57 -7.83
C HIS A 193 9.55 7.34 -7.10
N ILE A 194 10.17 6.97 -5.99
CA ILE A 194 9.65 5.93 -5.08
C ILE A 194 8.46 6.49 -4.33
N ILE A 195 7.40 5.69 -4.19
CA ILE A 195 6.21 6.04 -3.44
C ILE A 195 6.09 5.18 -2.17
N ILE A 196 5.45 5.72 -1.14
CA ILE A 196 4.88 4.99 -0.02
C ILE A 196 3.63 4.29 -0.56
N ASN A 197 3.67 2.97 -0.64
CA ASN A 197 2.58 2.18 -1.17
C ASN A 197 1.58 1.79 -0.09
N GLU A 198 2.06 1.33 1.06
CA GLU A 198 1.22 0.81 2.12
C GLU A 198 1.82 1.16 3.48
N PHE A 199 0.98 1.47 4.47
CA PHE A 199 1.44 1.55 5.85
C PHE A 199 0.34 1.16 6.84
N ILE A 200 0.76 0.71 8.02
CA ILE A 200 -0.14 0.40 9.14
C ILE A 200 0.39 1.02 10.43
N THR A 201 -0.52 1.53 11.27
CA THR A 201 -0.18 2.10 12.57
C THR A 201 -0.40 1.12 13.72
N ARG A 202 -1.24 0.11 13.52
CA ARG A 202 -1.56 -0.93 14.50
C ARG A 202 -2.07 -2.18 13.79
N GLY A 203 -1.21 -3.17 13.69
CA GLY A 203 -1.55 -4.51 13.22
C GLY A 203 -2.06 -5.45 14.32
N PRO A 204 -2.32 -6.72 13.95
CA PRO A 204 -2.93 -7.74 14.82
C PRO A 204 -2.21 -7.98 16.15
N ASN A 205 -0.91 -7.70 16.22
CA ASN A 205 -0.10 -7.85 17.43
C ASN A 205 -0.02 -6.57 18.29
N GLY A 206 -0.85 -5.57 17.98
CA GLY A 206 -1.08 -4.38 18.79
C GLY A 206 -0.27 -3.15 18.36
N THR A 207 -0.07 -2.22 19.30
CA THR A 207 0.38 -0.83 19.05
C THR A 207 1.69 -0.68 18.27
N TYR A 208 2.54 -1.70 18.23
CA TYR A 208 3.85 -1.63 17.59
C TYR A 208 4.01 -2.58 16.40
N ASP A 209 2.91 -3.23 16.01
CA ASP A 209 2.82 -4.01 14.79
C ASP A 209 2.63 -3.06 13.61
N GLU A 210 3.74 -2.42 13.23
CA GLU A 210 3.77 -1.30 12.29
C GLU A 210 4.69 -1.64 11.13
N PHE A 211 4.31 -1.22 9.93
CA PHE A 211 5.16 -1.26 8.76
C PHE A 211 4.89 -0.09 7.82
N THR A 212 5.85 0.15 6.93
CA THR A 212 5.70 1.00 5.76
C THR A 212 6.35 0.28 4.57
N GLU A 213 5.60 0.14 3.50
CA GLU A 213 6.03 -0.42 2.24
C GLU A 213 6.30 0.70 1.24
N LEU A 214 7.43 0.60 0.55
CA LEU A 214 7.78 1.46 -0.56
C LEU A 214 7.62 0.71 -1.89
N TYR A 215 7.23 1.41 -2.94
CA TYR A 215 7.19 0.89 -4.30
C TYR A 215 8.01 1.76 -5.25
N ASN A 216 8.76 1.13 -6.15
CA ASN A 216 9.45 1.82 -7.23
C ASN A 216 8.64 1.66 -8.54
N PRO A 217 7.80 2.65 -8.90
CA PRO A 217 7.03 2.63 -10.15
C PRO A 217 7.88 2.91 -11.38
N THR A 218 9.15 3.26 -11.24
CA THR A 218 9.99 3.60 -12.38
C THR A 218 10.46 2.35 -13.14
N ASN A 219 11.01 2.57 -14.34
CA ASN A 219 11.62 1.50 -15.13
C ASN A 219 13.10 1.25 -14.76
N ASN A 220 13.63 1.94 -13.76
CA ASN A 220 15.03 1.87 -13.35
C ASN A 220 15.14 1.40 -11.90
N ASN A 221 16.27 0.78 -11.58
CA ASN A 221 16.60 0.47 -10.18
C ASN A 221 16.97 1.78 -9.46
N ILE A 222 16.48 1.96 -8.24
CA ILE A 222 16.76 3.15 -7.42
C ILE A 222 17.55 2.71 -6.17
N ASP A 223 18.75 3.28 -6.01
CA ASP A 223 19.57 3.11 -4.81
C ASP A 223 19.02 4.02 -3.71
N ILE A 224 18.61 3.41 -2.59
CA ILE A 224 18.05 4.09 -1.42
C ILE A 224 19.06 4.20 -0.28
N THR A 225 20.34 3.96 -0.56
CA THR A 225 21.39 4.05 0.45
C THR A 225 21.44 5.46 1.05
N GLY A 226 21.33 5.54 2.37
CA GLY A 226 21.28 6.79 3.13
C GLY A 226 19.90 7.44 3.24
N TRP A 227 18.88 6.93 2.54
CA TRP A 227 17.51 7.42 2.64
C TRP A 227 16.93 7.15 4.04
N LYS A 228 15.91 7.91 4.46
CA LYS A 228 15.33 7.75 5.80
C LYS A 228 13.82 7.75 5.76
N LEU A 229 13.23 6.74 6.40
CA LEU A 229 11.83 6.80 6.82
C LEU A 229 11.72 7.72 8.04
N GLN A 230 10.82 8.70 7.97
CA GLN A 230 10.57 9.63 9.06
C GLN A 230 9.09 9.68 9.42
N TYR A 231 8.82 10.01 10.68
CA TYR A 231 7.48 10.20 11.21
C TYR A 231 7.37 11.54 11.92
N LYS A 232 6.18 12.13 11.85
CA LYS A 232 5.79 13.33 12.61
C LYS A 232 4.39 13.13 13.16
N SER A 233 4.12 13.57 14.38
CA SER A 233 2.74 13.58 14.90
C SER A 233 1.85 14.53 14.08
N ALA A 234 0.53 14.39 14.21
CA ALA A 234 -0.44 15.13 13.40
C ALA A 234 -0.23 16.65 13.36
N THR A 235 0.18 17.24 14.49
CA THR A 235 0.38 18.70 14.62
C THR A 235 1.75 19.08 15.17
N GLY A 236 2.64 18.11 15.34
CA GLY A 236 4.00 18.38 15.80
C GLY A 236 4.86 18.98 14.70
N ASP A 237 5.95 19.64 15.10
CA ASP A 237 6.87 20.32 14.17
C ASP A 237 8.17 19.53 13.90
N THR A 238 8.37 18.40 14.59
CA THR A 238 9.64 17.65 14.54
C THR A 238 9.49 16.29 13.88
N TRP A 239 10.22 16.08 12.79
CA TRP A 239 10.36 14.78 12.13
C TRP A 239 11.37 13.90 12.86
N GLN A 240 10.96 12.68 13.20
CA GLN A 240 11.79 11.66 13.84
C GLN A 240 12.18 10.60 12.81
N SER A 241 13.48 10.36 12.62
CA SER A 241 13.95 9.26 11.78
C SER A 241 13.69 7.92 12.46
N LYS A 242 12.87 7.09 11.82
CA LYS A 242 12.62 5.70 12.21
C LYS A 242 13.70 4.75 11.71
N VAL A 243 14.53 5.23 10.80
CA VAL A 243 15.77 4.58 10.36
C VAL A 243 16.91 5.59 10.53
N GLY A 244 17.54 5.58 11.71
CA GLY A 244 18.52 6.60 12.10
C GLY A 244 19.83 6.57 11.30
N SER A 245 20.33 5.38 10.99
CA SER A 245 21.54 5.16 10.19
C SER A 245 21.37 5.46 8.69
N GLY A 246 20.13 5.67 8.24
CA GLY A 246 19.78 5.57 6.83
C GLY A 246 19.57 4.12 6.39
N LEU A 247 18.83 3.97 5.31
CA LEU A 247 18.58 2.71 4.61
C LEU A 247 19.82 2.29 3.83
N ALA A 248 19.83 1.03 3.41
CA ALA A 248 20.83 0.47 2.52
C ALA A 248 20.12 -0.48 1.55
N GLY A 249 20.54 -0.44 0.29
CA GLY A 249 20.04 -1.34 -0.75
C GLY A 249 19.45 -0.61 -1.94
N THR A 250 18.85 -1.39 -2.82
CA THR A 250 18.30 -0.92 -4.10
C THR A 250 16.91 -1.49 -4.27
N ILE A 251 15.94 -0.62 -4.53
CA ILE A 251 14.60 -1.07 -4.95
C ILE A 251 14.65 -1.24 -6.46
N LYS A 252 14.48 -2.48 -6.93
CA LYS A 252 14.45 -2.76 -8.37
C LYS A 252 13.26 -2.06 -9.03
N SER A 253 13.38 -1.85 -10.34
CA SER A 253 12.26 -1.43 -11.19
C SER A 253 11.00 -2.26 -10.89
N LYS A 254 9.85 -1.59 -10.75
CA LYS A 254 8.53 -2.20 -10.49
C LYS A 254 8.50 -3.15 -9.28
N SER A 255 9.34 -2.90 -8.26
CA SER A 255 9.48 -3.76 -7.08
C SER A 255 9.19 -3.01 -5.79
N PHE A 256 8.99 -3.76 -4.71
CA PHE A 256 8.65 -3.27 -3.38
C PHE A 256 9.84 -3.31 -2.42
N PHE A 257 9.75 -2.57 -1.33
CA PHE A 257 10.69 -2.62 -0.21
C PHE A 257 9.94 -2.43 1.11
N LEU A 258 9.97 -3.43 1.97
CA LEU A 258 9.22 -3.47 3.22
C LEU A 258 10.07 -3.06 4.42
N LEU A 259 9.65 -1.98 5.09
CA LEU A 259 10.21 -1.55 6.37
C LEU A 259 9.25 -1.89 7.50
N ALA A 260 9.75 -2.53 8.54
CA ALA A 260 8.94 -2.97 9.68
C ALA A 260 9.51 -2.48 11.02
N SER A 261 8.61 -2.14 11.93
CA SER A 261 8.88 -1.95 13.36
C SER A 261 9.22 -3.28 14.02
N LYS A 262 9.87 -3.25 15.19
CA LYS A 262 10.23 -4.46 15.94
C LYS A 262 9.02 -5.37 16.24
N GLY A 263 7.84 -4.79 16.45
CA GLY A 263 6.62 -5.50 16.80
C GLY A 263 5.88 -6.17 15.64
N TYR A 264 6.36 -6.00 14.40
CA TYR A 264 5.76 -6.53 13.18
C TYR A 264 5.51 -8.04 13.26
N SER A 265 4.30 -8.48 12.87
CA SER A 265 3.86 -9.86 13.09
C SER A 265 3.41 -10.64 11.85
N LEU A 266 3.30 -9.99 10.69
CA LEU A 266 2.85 -10.65 9.46
C LEU A 266 3.96 -11.55 8.85
N ASN A 267 3.55 -12.47 7.97
CA ASN A 267 4.44 -13.52 7.44
C ASN A 267 5.48 -13.03 6.43
N THR A 268 5.25 -11.88 5.79
CA THR A 268 6.19 -11.33 4.81
C THR A 268 7.47 -10.89 5.50
N VAL A 269 8.62 -11.40 5.06
CA VAL A 269 9.90 -11.05 5.68
C VAL A 269 10.28 -9.61 5.26
N PRO A 270 10.39 -8.65 6.19
CA PRO A 270 10.71 -7.28 5.81
C PRO A 270 12.14 -7.17 5.27
N ASP A 271 12.31 -6.27 4.31
CA ASP A 271 13.64 -5.88 3.81
C ASP A 271 14.47 -5.26 4.93
N TYR A 272 13.82 -4.42 5.74
CA TYR A 272 14.37 -3.78 6.93
C TYR A 272 13.48 -4.03 8.15
N LEU A 273 14.02 -4.70 9.18
CA LEU A 273 13.38 -4.83 10.49
C LEU A 273 14.11 -3.96 11.51
N HIS A 274 13.39 -3.00 12.10
CA HIS A 274 13.96 -2.12 13.12
C HIS A 274 14.15 -2.86 14.46
N SER A 275 15.21 -2.54 15.20
CA SER A 275 15.52 -3.18 16.49
C SER A 275 14.69 -2.65 17.68
N ALA A 276 13.98 -1.55 17.47
CA ALA A 276 13.08 -0.91 18.44
C ALA A 276 11.71 -0.61 17.81
N ASN A 277 10.70 -0.40 18.65
CA ASN A 277 9.36 -0.02 18.20
C ASN A 277 9.35 1.42 17.64
N TRP A 278 8.51 1.70 16.64
CA TRP A 278 8.38 3.03 16.07
C TRP A 278 7.37 3.90 16.82
N GLY A 279 6.12 3.47 16.94
CA GLY A 279 5.04 4.26 17.55
C GLY A 279 4.50 5.34 16.60
N PHE A 280 3.80 4.92 15.56
CA PHE A 280 2.90 5.74 14.77
C PHE A 280 1.61 5.96 15.57
N ALA A 281 1.02 7.14 15.41
CA ALA A 281 -0.23 7.46 16.09
C ALA A 281 -1.43 7.01 15.26
N ASP A 282 -2.33 6.26 15.88
CA ASP A 282 -3.50 5.71 15.19
C ASP A 282 -4.43 6.78 14.63
N THR A 283 -4.67 7.84 15.39
CA THR A 283 -5.69 8.86 15.05
C THR A 283 -5.22 9.91 14.05
N GLY A 284 -3.91 10.12 13.92
CA GLY A 284 -3.36 11.11 13.00
C GLY A 284 -1.85 11.28 13.12
N GLY A 285 -1.20 11.43 11.97
CA GLY A 285 0.25 11.53 11.88
C GLY A 285 0.71 11.68 10.44
N HIS A 286 2.03 11.65 10.27
CA HIS A 286 2.66 11.68 8.97
C HIS A 286 3.77 10.66 8.89
N VAL A 287 3.93 10.07 7.72
CA VAL A 287 5.10 9.28 7.34
C VAL A 287 5.65 9.87 6.05
N ARG A 288 6.97 10.00 5.96
CA ARG A 288 7.64 10.40 4.72
C ARG A 288 8.89 9.59 4.49
N ILE A 289 9.26 9.48 3.23
CA ILE A 289 10.56 8.98 2.80
C ILE A 289 11.38 10.15 2.26
N ILE A 290 12.60 10.30 2.77
CA ILE A 290 13.55 11.32 2.31
C ILE A 290 14.80 10.68 1.72
N ASP A 291 15.39 11.32 0.71
CA ASP A 291 16.67 10.90 0.16
C ASP A 291 17.84 11.19 1.11
N SER A 292 19.06 10.81 0.70
CA SER A 292 20.29 11.05 1.46
C SER A 292 20.68 12.53 1.60
N ASN A 293 20.11 13.41 0.77
CA ASN A 293 20.29 14.86 0.82
C ASN A 293 19.22 15.57 1.67
N GLY A 294 18.19 14.84 2.11
CA GLY A 294 17.07 15.37 2.87
C GLY A 294 15.89 15.86 2.04
N THR A 295 15.89 15.61 0.73
CA THR A 295 14.75 15.89 -0.16
C THR A 295 13.60 14.95 0.19
N VAL A 296 12.39 15.49 0.33
CA VAL A 296 11.19 14.66 0.47
C VAL A 296 10.87 14.02 -0.88
N ILE A 297 10.74 12.70 -0.88
CA ILE A 297 10.45 11.91 -2.07
C ILE A 297 8.97 11.59 -2.14
N ASP A 298 8.36 11.15 -1.03
CA ASP A 298 6.91 10.95 -0.89
C ASP A 298 6.53 11.12 0.60
N LYS A 299 5.31 11.56 0.88
CA LYS A 299 4.77 11.82 2.22
C LYS A 299 3.26 11.62 2.30
N VAL A 300 2.85 10.73 3.19
CA VAL A 300 1.45 10.59 3.59
C VAL A 300 1.16 11.27 4.93
N GLY A 301 0.07 12.03 4.98
CA GLY A 301 -0.56 12.51 6.22
C GLY A 301 -1.98 11.94 6.37
N TRP A 302 -2.35 11.49 7.56
CA TRP A 302 -3.68 10.91 7.84
C TRP A 302 -4.39 11.57 9.03
N GLY A 303 -5.71 11.40 9.08
CA GLY A 303 -6.54 11.87 10.18
C GLY A 303 -6.53 13.39 10.28
N ASN A 304 -5.98 13.95 11.37
CA ASN A 304 -5.86 15.39 11.59
C ASN A 304 -4.45 15.95 11.30
N ALA A 305 -3.69 15.27 10.44
CA ALA A 305 -2.38 15.71 9.95
C ALA A 305 -2.41 17.14 9.36
N ASN A 306 -1.44 17.98 9.75
CA ASN A 306 -1.37 19.39 9.36
C ASN A 306 -0.49 19.67 8.13
N GLU A 307 0.25 18.69 7.63
CA GLU A 307 1.09 18.78 6.44
C GLU A 307 0.97 17.51 5.56
N PRO A 308 -0.24 17.08 5.15
CA PRO A 308 -0.39 16.02 4.14
C PRO A 308 0.15 16.48 2.76
N GLU A 309 0.21 15.57 1.80
CA GLU A 309 0.16 15.95 0.38
C GLU A 309 -1.31 16.13 0.00
N GLY A 310 -1.65 17.30 -0.52
CA GLY A 310 -3.03 17.68 -0.79
C GLY A 310 -3.91 17.60 0.46
N SER A 311 -4.87 16.69 0.45
CA SER A 311 -5.78 16.44 1.57
C SER A 311 -5.37 15.21 2.37
N VAL A 312 -5.74 15.15 3.65
CA VAL A 312 -5.42 14.01 4.52
C VAL A 312 -6.03 12.69 4.03
N ALA A 313 -5.26 11.60 4.15
CA ALA A 313 -5.79 10.25 4.03
C ALA A 313 -6.77 9.93 5.18
N LEU A 314 -7.57 8.88 4.98
CA LEU A 314 -8.42 8.29 6.02
C LEU A 314 -7.59 7.91 7.24
N THR A 315 -8.20 7.89 8.42
CA THR A 315 -7.55 7.30 9.61
C THR A 315 -7.48 5.78 9.43
N PRO A 316 -6.30 5.15 9.60
CA PRO A 316 -6.19 3.68 9.58
C PRO A 316 -7.10 3.06 10.64
N GLU A 317 -7.83 2.01 10.26
CA GLU A 317 -8.60 1.21 11.22
C GLU A 317 -7.68 0.20 11.94
N GLU A 318 -8.11 -0.32 13.08
CA GLU A 318 -7.36 -1.40 13.75
C GLU A 318 -7.24 -2.62 12.81
N ASP A 319 -6.05 -3.22 12.78
CA ASP A 319 -5.70 -4.38 11.95
C ASP A 319 -5.81 -4.16 10.43
N LYS A 320 -5.95 -2.90 9.99
CA LYS A 320 -5.97 -2.50 8.58
C LYS A 320 -4.85 -1.54 8.25
N SER A 321 -4.36 -1.66 7.03
CA SER A 321 -3.41 -0.72 6.46
C SER A 321 -4.15 0.35 5.63
N LEU A 322 -3.44 1.43 5.33
CA LEU A 322 -3.78 2.27 4.20
C LEU A 322 -2.86 1.92 3.03
N GLU A 323 -3.47 1.60 1.91
CA GLU A 323 -2.80 1.20 0.67
C GLU A 323 -3.12 2.21 -0.44
N ARG A 324 -2.14 2.48 -1.29
CA ARG A 324 -2.25 3.39 -2.43
C ARG A 324 -3.02 2.71 -3.56
N LYS A 325 -4.11 3.33 -4.00
CA LYS A 325 -4.97 2.86 -5.09
C LYS A 325 -4.16 2.82 -6.38
N SER A 326 -4.17 1.67 -7.06
CA SER A 326 -3.56 1.49 -8.38
C SER A 326 -2.09 1.96 -8.48
N LEU A 327 -1.36 2.00 -7.35
CA LEU A 327 0.03 2.48 -7.28
C LEU A 327 0.21 3.92 -7.83
N THR A 328 -0.83 4.77 -7.75
CA THR A 328 -0.80 6.14 -8.26
C THR A 328 -0.47 7.17 -7.19
N ASP A 329 0.25 8.21 -7.57
CA ASP A 329 0.54 9.36 -6.72
C ASP A 329 0.04 10.63 -7.39
N THR A 330 -1.06 11.17 -6.85
CA THR A 330 -1.72 12.37 -7.38
C THR A 330 -1.36 13.62 -6.58
N ASP A 331 -0.39 13.51 -5.68
CA ASP A 331 -0.05 14.51 -4.66
C ASP A 331 -1.26 14.86 -3.75
N ASP A 332 -2.25 13.96 -3.62
CA ASP A 332 -3.39 14.09 -2.69
C ASP A 332 -3.68 12.77 -1.96
N ASN A 333 -3.32 12.71 -0.67
CA ASN A 333 -3.41 11.49 0.11
C ASN A 333 -4.86 10.98 0.29
N SER A 334 -5.87 11.86 0.19
CA SER A 334 -7.29 11.46 0.29
C SER A 334 -7.80 10.72 -0.94
N ILE A 335 -7.21 11.02 -2.10
CA ILE A 335 -7.53 10.37 -3.38
C ILE A 335 -6.74 9.07 -3.49
N ASP A 336 -5.49 9.10 -3.05
CA ASP A 336 -4.54 8.01 -3.29
C ASP A 336 -4.73 6.83 -2.34
N PHE A 337 -5.09 7.04 -1.07
CA PHE A 337 -5.12 5.94 -0.10
C PHE A 337 -6.53 5.34 0.14
N ILE A 338 -6.58 4.03 0.41
CA ILE A 338 -7.77 3.30 0.84
C ILE A 338 -7.43 2.39 2.03
N SER A 339 -8.40 2.18 2.92
CA SER A 339 -8.31 1.19 4.01
C SER A 339 -8.49 -0.21 3.43
N SER A 340 -7.51 -1.10 3.64
CA SER A 340 -7.52 -2.48 3.15
C SER A 340 -6.96 -3.47 4.18
N VAL A 341 -7.15 -4.77 3.91
CA VAL A 341 -6.49 -5.81 4.70
C VAL A 341 -4.99 -5.75 4.39
N PRO A 342 -4.10 -5.75 5.39
CA PRO A 342 -2.67 -5.59 5.15
C PRO A 342 -2.13 -6.64 4.19
N SER A 343 -1.46 -6.19 3.12
CA SER A 343 -0.92 -7.06 2.08
C SER A 343 0.55 -6.77 1.75
N PRO A 344 1.43 -6.67 2.76
CA PRO A 344 2.81 -6.24 2.55
C PRO A 344 3.58 -7.22 1.68
N THR A 345 4.34 -6.65 0.76
CA THR A 345 5.24 -7.26 -0.20
C THR A 345 6.66 -6.75 0.04
N SER A 346 7.64 -7.64 -0.07
CA SER A 346 9.06 -7.30 0.12
C SER A 346 9.87 -7.63 -1.12
N SER A 347 11.14 -7.20 -1.15
CA SER A 347 12.07 -7.58 -2.21
C SER A 347 12.71 -8.97 -2.03
N LYS A 348 12.46 -9.62 -0.89
CA LYS A 348 13.10 -10.88 -0.46
C LYS A 348 12.38 -12.15 -0.89
#